data_AF-A0A4Y8SCE3-F1
#
_entry.id   AF-A0A4Y8SCE3-F1
#
_cell.length_a   1.000
_cell.length_b   1.000
_cell.length_c   1.000
_cell.angle_alpha   90.00
_cell.angle_beta   90.00
_cell.angle_gamma   90.00
#
_symmetry.space_group_name_H-M   'P 1'
#
loop_
_entity.id
_entity.type
_entity.pdbx_description
1 polymer ?
#
loop_
_entity_poly.entity_id
_entity_poly.type
_entity_poly.pdbx_seq_one_letter_code
_entity_poly.pdbx_strand_id
1 'polypeptide(L)'
;MFDFNQRGLLIPETTIACSLAAFEAEFVIRPNIEKRRYLFEQYKLYCNDLKVVCGNSDIKQWIDGSYVTKNKNPLDIDIVSFIDYDIVKAKEKALKQFIYPNSVHGYGIDGYIVVVHSSESKLFYITEADKAY
;
A
#
# COMPACT_ATOMS: atom_id res chain seq x y z
N MET A 1 5.83 -15.62 -8.06
CA MET A 1 4.84 -16.04 -9.07
C MET A 1 3.50 -15.88 -8.39
N PHE A 2 2.60 -15.08 -8.98
CA PHE A 2 1.27 -14.89 -8.42
C PHE A 2 0.33 -15.87 -9.08
N ASP A 3 -0.44 -16.57 -8.26
CA ASP A 3 -1.48 -17.48 -8.72
C ASP A 3 -2.85 -16.87 -8.48
N PHE A 4 -3.81 -17.23 -9.32
CA PHE A 4 -5.16 -16.70 -9.24
C PHE A 4 -6.18 -17.82 -9.39
N ASN A 5 -7.26 -17.76 -8.62
CA ASN A 5 -8.39 -18.67 -8.78
C ASN A 5 -9.20 -18.35 -10.06
N GLN A 6 -10.25 -19.14 -10.32
CA GLN A 6 -11.12 -18.97 -11.50
C GLN A 6 -11.86 -17.61 -11.54
N ARG A 7 -12.02 -16.95 -10.39
CA ARG A 7 -12.61 -15.61 -10.27
C ARG A 7 -11.57 -14.48 -10.47
N GLY A 8 -10.30 -14.83 -10.64
CA GLY A 8 -9.22 -13.86 -10.83
C GLY A 8 -8.74 -13.21 -9.54
N LEU A 9 -9.03 -13.79 -8.37
CA LEU A 9 -8.51 -13.37 -7.07
C LEU A 9 -7.20 -14.08 -6.76
N LEU A 10 -6.27 -13.40 -6.08
CA LEU A 10 -4.99 -13.97 -5.67
C LEU A 10 -5.17 -15.20 -4.78
N ILE A 11 -4.30 -16.18 -4.96
CA ILE A 11 -4.19 -17.35 -4.09
C ILE A 11 -2.71 -17.59 -3.73
N PRO A 12 -2.41 -18.07 -2.51
CA PRO A 12 -3.34 -18.33 -1.40
C PRO A 12 -4.00 -17.04 -0.86
N GLU A 13 -5.13 -17.19 -0.16
CA GLU A 13 -5.87 -16.09 0.50
C GLU A 13 -5.13 -15.61 1.77
N THR A 14 -3.85 -15.32 1.63
CA THR A 14 -2.94 -14.86 2.68
C THR A 14 -2.05 -13.75 2.14
N THR A 15 -1.29 -13.09 3.02
CA THR A 15 -0.29 -12.12 2.57
C THR A 15 0.80 -12.80 1.74
N ILE A 16 1.08 -12.25 0.56
CA ILE A 16 2.12 -12.75 -0.36
C ILE A 16 3.25 -11.72 -0.37
N ALA A 17 4.41 -12.10 0.15
CA ALA A 17 5.60 -11.25 0.07
C ALA A 17 6.01 -11.02 -1.38
N CYS A 18 6.29 -9.77 -1.74
CA CYS A 18 6.53 -9.36 -3.11
C CYS A 18 7.58 -8.24 -3.18
N SER A 19 8.42 -8.26 -4.22
CA SER A 19 9.28 -7.14 -4.57
C SER A 19 8.61 -6.20 -5.57
N LEU A 20 8.99 -4.93 -5.59
CA LEU A 20 8.45 -3.95 -6.53
C LEU A 20 8.56 -4.42 -8.00
N ALA A 21 9.68 -5.07 -8.37
CA ALA A 21 9.88 -5.61 -9.70
C ALA A 21 8.92 -6.76 -10.04
N ALA A 22 8.64 -7.66 -9.10
CA ALA A 22 7.67 -8.73 -9.31
C ALA A 22 6.24 -8.19 -9.41
N PHE A 23 5.91 -7.17 -8.60
CA PHE A 23 4.63 -6.47 -8.64
C PHE A 23 4.41 -5.79 -10.00
N GLU A 24 5.39 -5.02 -10.48
CA GLU A 24 5.34 -4.37 -11.79
C GLU A 24 5.21 -5.39 -12.93
N ALA A 25 6.02 -6.46 -12.90
CA ALA A 25 5.97 -7.50 -13.92
C ALA A 25 4.57 -8.13 -14.05
N GLU A 26 3.91 -8.43 -12.93
CA GLU A 26 2.62 -9.11 -12.94
C GLU A 26 1.43 -8.19 -13.21
N PHE A 27 1.40 -7.01 -12.60
CA PHE A 27 0.20 -6.15 -12.60
C PHE A 27 0.27 -5.01 -13.62
N VAL A 28 1.46 -4.73 -14.17
CA VAL A 28 1.67 -3.64 -15.15
C VAL A 28 2.12 -4.18 -16.49
N ILE A 29 3.25 -4.90 -16.52
CA ILE A 29 3.89 -5.35 -17.76
C ILE A 29 3.06 -6.46 -18.40
N ARG A 30 2.75 -7.53 -17.67
CA ARG A 30 2.00 -8.67 -18.20
C ARG A 30 0.60 -8.29 -18.72
N PRO A 31 -0.23 -7.50 -18.02
CA PRO A 31 -1.56 -7.13 -18.52
C PRO A 31 -1.46 -6.12 -19.66
N ASN A 32 -0.39 -5.31 -19.68
CA ASN A 32 -0.13 -4.25 -20.66
C ASN A 32 -1.33 -3.32 -20.86
N ILE A 33 -1.92 -2.87 -19.75
CA ILE A 33 -3.07 -1.95 -19.73
C ILE A 33 -2.59 -0.58 -19.29
N GLU A 34 -2.88 0.44 -20.10
CA GLU A 34 -2.45 1.83 -19.85
C GLU A 34 -2.88 2.33 -18.47
N LYS A 35 -4.14 2.10 -18.09
CA LYS A 35 -4.65 2.52 -16.77
C LYS A 35 -3.87 1.89 -15.60
N ARG A 36 -3.53 0.59 -15.68
CA ARG A 36 -2.76 -0.08 -14.62
C ARG A 36 -1.36 0.50 -14.52
N ARG A 37 -0.73 0.84 -15.66
CA ARG A 37 0.55 1.53 -15.73
C ARG A 37 0.48 2.92 -15.10
N TYR A 38 -0.54 3.71 -15.45
CA TYR A 38 -0.75 5.03 -14.86
C TYR A 38 -0.88 4.96 -13.33
N LEU A 39 -1.75 4.08 -12.81
CA LEU A 39 -1.92 3.89 -11.37
C LEU A 39 -0.61 3.44 -10.70
N PHE A 40 0.18 2.58 -11.36
CA PHE A 40 1.48 2.16 -10.83
C PHE A 40 2.50 3.31 -10.76
N GLU A 41 2.54 4.20 -11.75
CA GLU A 41 3.38 5.40 -11.69
C GLU A 41 2.97 6.31 -10.53
N GLN A 42 1.67 6.50 -10.30
CA GLN A 42 1.19 7.25 -9.15
C GLN A 42 1.55 6.58 -7.82
N TYR A 43 1.47 5.24 -7.75
CA TYR A 43 1.93 4.49 -6.59
C TYR A 43 3.41 4.71 -6.31
N LYS A 44 4.28 4.72 -7.33
CA LYS A 44 5.71 5.02 -7.16
C LYS A 44 5.95 6.43 -6.63
N LEU A 45 5.21 7.42 -7.13
CA LEU A 45 5.26 8.80 -6.63
C LEU A 45 4.81 8.88 -5.17
N TYR A 46 3.67 8.27 -4.84
CA TYR A 46 3.16 8.16 -3.47
C TYR A 46 4.21 7.55 -2.53
N CYS A 47 4.85 6.45 -2.92
CA CYS A 47 5.87 5.78 -2.11
C CYS A 47 7.10 6.66 -1.89
N ASN A 48 7.57 7.32 -2.93
CA ASN A 48 8.73 8.19 -2.86
C ASN A 48 8.47 9.36 -1.91
N ASP A 49 7.35 10.04 -2.07
CA ASP A 49 6.99 11.20 -1.25
C ASP A 49 6.74 10.80 0.21
N LEU A 50 6.06 9.67 0.44
CA LEU A 50 5.84 9.14 1.79
C LEU A 50 7.16 8.79 2.46
N LYS A 51 8.08 8.15 1.74
CA LYS A 51 9.43 7.82 2.23
C LYS A 51 10.21 9.08 2.60
N VAL A 52 10.14 10.14 1.79
CA VAL A 52 10.77 11.44 2.10
C VAL A 52 10.19 12.05 3.39
N VAL A 53 8.86 12.05 3.55
CA VAL A 53 8.22 12.56 4.78
C VAL A 53 8.62 11.75 6.02
N CYS A 54 8.82 10.45 5.85
CA CYS A 54 9.27 9.53 6.91
C CYS A 54 10.80 9.48 7.08
N GLY A 55 11.54 10.49 6.60
CA GLY A 55 12.99 10.58 6.80
C GLY A 55 13.81 9.53 6.06
N ASN A 56 13.31 9.07 4.90
CA ASN A 56 13.90 8.00 4.09
C ASN A 56 13.91 6.61 4.75
N SER A 57 13.05 6.39 5.74
CA SER A 57 12.87 5.08 6.38
C SER A 57 12.30 4.04 5.41
N ASP A 58 12.58 2.76 5.66
CA ASP A 58 11.92 1.68 4.93
C ASP A 58 10.50 1.49 5.46
N ILE A 59 9.53 1.53 4.54
CA ILE A 59 8.11 1.46 4.84
C ILE A 59 7.57 0.14 4.31
N LYS A 60 6.98 -0.66 5.20
CA LYS A 60 6.24 -1.85 4.79
C LYS A 60 4.85 -1.44 4.34
N GLN A 61 4.36 -2.05 3.28
CA GLN A 61 3.04 -1.79 2.75
C GLN A 61 2.32 -3.09 2.42
N TRP A 62 1.01 -3.10 2.64
CA TRP A 62 0.11 -4.04 2.01
C TRP A 62 -0.60 -3.34 0.85
N ILE A 63 -0.79 -4.09 -0.23
CA ILE A 63 -1.47 -3.62 -1.44
C ILE A 63 -2.60 -4.61 -1.68
N ASP A 64 -3.80 -4.10 -1.85
CA ASP A 64 -4.99 -4.93 -1.97
C ASP A 64 -5.98 -4.37 -3.01
N GLY A 65 -7.22 -4.85 -2.93
CA GLY A 65 -8.36 -4.43 -3.70
C GLY A 65 -8.27 -4.84 -5.15
N SER A 66 -9.01 -4.11 -5.99
CA SER A 66 -9.23 -4.54 -7.37
C SER A 66 -7.95 -4.55 -8.20
N TYR A 67 -6.94 -3.76 -7.82
CA TYR A 67 -5.67 -3.65 -8.54
C TYR A 67 -4.84 -4.92 -8.52
N VAL A 68 -4.87 -5.68 -7.41
CA VAL A 68 -4.10 -6.93 -7.27
C VAL A 68 -4.85 -8.16 -7.78
N THR A 69 -5.96 -7.98 -8.50
CA THR A 69 -6.74 -9.07 -9.12
C THR A 69 -6.52 -9.15 -10.62
N LYS A 70 -7.21 -10.06 -11.32
CA LYS A 70 -7.30 -10.05 -12.79
C LYS A 70 -8.24 -8.99 -13.37
N ASN A 71 -8.81 -8.10 -12.55
CA ASN A 71 -9.59 -6.97 -13.06
C ASN A 71 -8.73 -6.13 -14.02
N LYS A 72 -9.24 -5.92 -15.24
CA LYS A 72 -8.56 -5.15 -16.29
C LYS A 72 -8.61 -3.64 -16.05
N ASN A 73 -9.62 -3.16 -15.32
CA ASN A 73 -9.89 -1.74 -15.14
C ASN A 73 -10.08 -1.40 -13.65
N PRO A 74 -9.06 -1.61 -12.79
CA PRO A 74 -9.12 -1.15 -11.40
C PRO A 74 -9.30 0.37 -11.36
N LEU A 75 -10.01 0.88 -10.35
CA LEU A 75 -10.28 2.32 -10.23
C LEU A 75 -9.07 3.07 -9.64
N ASP A 76 -8.47 2.46 -8.62
CA ASP A 76 -7.41 2.96 -7.76
C ASP A 76 -6.51 1.79 -7.30
N ILE A 77 -5.63 2.06 -6.34
CA ILE A 77 -4.84 1.07 -5.61
C ILE A 77 -5.10 1.28 -4.13
N ASP A 78 -5.54 0.22 -3.44
CA ASP A 78 -5.71 0.20 -1.99
C ASP A 78 -4.37 -0.11 -1.31
N ILE A 79 -3.96 0.75 -0.39
CA ILE A 79 -2.65 0.65 0.27
C ILE A 79 -2.77 0.89 1.77
N VAL A 80 -2.20 -0.05 2.53
CA VAL A 80 -1.97 0.11 3.98
C VAL A 80 -0.48 0.30 4.21
N SER A 81 -0.08 1.45 4.74
CA SER A 81 1.31 1.78 5.06
C SER A 81 1.57 1.66 6.56
N PHE A 82 2.60 0.90 6.94
CA PHE A 82 2.97 0.69 8.34
C PHE A 82 4.08 1.66 8.73
N ILE A 83 3.78 2.62 9.61
CA ILE A 83 4.69 3.71 9.97
C ILE A 83 4.91 3.72 11.48
N ASP A 84 6.17 3.87 11.90
CA ASP A 84 6.54 3.95 13.31
C ASP A 84 5.85 5.10 14.03
N TYR A 85 5.39 4.83 15.26
CA TYR A 85 4.69 5.79 16.11
C TYR A 85 5.43 7.12 16.27
N ASP A 86 6.74 7.11 16.45
CA ASP A 86 7.51 8.33 16.67
C ASP A 86 7.53 9.20 15.40
N ILE A 87 7.57 8.57 14.23
CA ILE A 87 7.44 9.28 12.93
C ILE A 87 6.03 9.87 12.81
N VAL A 88 4.99 9.08 13.08
CA VAL A 88 3.60 9.55 12.99
C VAL A 88 3.37 10.73 13.91
N LYS A 89 3.80 10.63 15.17
CA LYS A 89 3.71 11.71 16.16
C LYS A 89 4.46 12.96 15.73
N ALA A 90 5.65 12.82 15.14
CA ALA A 90 6.45 13.95 14.69
C ALA A 90 5.96 14.59 13.38
N LYS A 91 5.28 13.82 12.52
CA LYS A 91 4.94 14.21 11.13
C LYS A 91 3.44 14.18 10.83
N GLU A 92 2.58 14.09 11.84
CA GLU A 92 1.12 13.91 11.72
C GLU A 92 0.51 14.81 10.64
N LYS A 93 0.79 16.13 10.66
CA LYS A 93 0.24 17.08 9.68
C LYS A 93 0.69 16.78 8.26
N ALA A 94 1.95 16.41 8.05
CA ALA A 94 2.47 16.06 6.72
C ALA A 94 1.92 14.72 6.23
N LEU A 95 1.66 13.78 7.14
CA LEU A 95 1.13 12.47 6.80
C LEU A 95 -0.34 12.51 6.32
N LYS A 96 -1.08 13.59 6.64
CA LYS A 96 -2.49 13.75 6.22
C LYS A 96 -2.70 13.72 4.70
N GLN A 97 -1.68 14.00 3.88
CA GLN A 97 -1.81 13.93 2.43
C GLN A 97 -1.78 12.50 1.88
N PHE A 98 -1.32 11.53 2.67
CA PHE A 98 -1.17 10.12 2.28
C PHE A 98 -2.33 9.23 2.78
N ILE A 99 -3.35 9.83 3.40
CA ILE A 99 -4.56 9.13 3.82
C ILE A 99 -5.78 9.64 3.06
N TYR A 100 -6.80 8.79 2.91
CA TYR A 100 -8.09 9.19 2.34
C TYR A 100 -8.69 10.41 3.08
N PRO A 101 -9.31 11.38 2.38
CA PRO A 101 -9.50 11.47 0.92
C PRO A 101 -8.34 12.16 0.18
N ASN A 102 -7.32 12.65 0.89
CA ASN A 102 -6.26 13.45 0.28
C ASN A 102 -5.37 12.60 -0.63
N SER A 103 -5.10 11.34 -0.25
CA SER A 103 -4.32 10.40 -1.06
C SER A 103 -4.98 10.13 -2.42
N VAL A 104 -6.31 10.05 -2.45
CA VAL A 104 -7.07 9.84 -3.69
C VAL A 104 -6.98 11.07 -4.58
N HIS A 105 -7.15 12.28 -4.03
CA HIS A 105 -7.04 13.51 -4.81
C HIS A 105 -5.62 13.79 -5.31
N GLY A 106 -4.60 13.48 -4.51
CA GLY A 106 -3.20 13.75 -4.84
C GLY A 106 -2.56 12.70 -5.74
N TYR A 107 -2.91 11.43 -5.54
CA TYR A 107 -2.23 10.29 -6.17
C TYR A 107 -3.18 9.26 -6.82
N GLY A 108 -4.49 9.36 -6.63
CA GLY A 108 -5.42 8.30 -7.07
C GLY A 108 -5.22 6.97 -6.32
N ILE A 109 -4.74 7.06 -5.07
CA ILE A 109 -4.45 5.93 -4.18
C ILE A 109 -5.42 5.99 -3.01
N ASP A 110 -6.09 4.88 -2.69
CA ASP A 110 -6.82 4.75 -1.44
C ASP A 110 -5.83 4.35 -0.33
N GLY A 111 -5.36 5.35 0.41
CA GLY A 111 -4.26 5.22 1.35
C GLY A 111 -4.75 5.18 2.79
N TYR A 112 -4.21 4.24 3.56
CA TYR A 112 -4.37 4.16 5.00
C TYR A 112 -3.00 4.01 5.70
N ILE A 113 -2.89 4.52 6.92
CA ILE A 113 -1.67 4.42 7.74
C ILE A 113 -2.00 3.66 9.01
N VAL A 114 -1.32 2.53 9.21
CA VAL A 114 -1.29 1.81 10.49
C VAL A 114 -0.10 2.31 11.30
N VAL A 115 -0.37 2.73 12.53
CA VAL A 115 0.65 3.20 13.46
C VAL A 115 1.29 2.01 14.15
N VAL A 116 2.60 1.84 13.94
CA VAL A 116 3.38 0.75 14.53
C VAL A 116 3.99 1.21 15.83
N HIS A 117 3.53 0.65 16.95
CA HIS A 117 4.18 0.80 18.24
C HIS A 117 5.26 -0.26 18.43
N SER A 118 6.29 0.02 19.23
CA SER A 118 7.28 -1.01 19.59
C SER A 118 6.62 -2.12 20.41
N SER A 119 7.16 -3.34 20.34
CA SER A 119 6.68 -4.49 21.12
C SER A 119 6.81 -4.30 22.64
N GLU A 120 7.64 -3.35 23.08
CA GLU A 120 7.81 -2.99 24.49
C GLU A 120 6.78 -1.95 24.95
N SER A 121 6.07 -1.30 24.01
CA SER A 121 5.04 -0.33 24.32
C SER A 121 3.77 -1.00 24.83
N LYS A 122 3.15 -0.42 25.85
CA LYS A 122 1.81 -0.82 26.32
C LYS A 122 0.74 -0.70 25.23
N LEU A 123 1.00 0.04 24.15
CA LEU A 123 0.09 0.26 23.02
C LEU A 123 0.31 -0.74 21.86
N PHE A 124 1.23 -1.69 21.98
CA PHE A 124 1.51 -2.67 20.91
C PHE A 124 0.27 -3.46 20.47
N TYR A 125 -0.67 -3.71 21.39
CA TYR A 125 -1.93 -4.38 21.08
C TYR A 125 -2.79 -3.63 20.04
N ILE A 126 -2.64 -2.31 19.91
CA ILE A 126 -3.36 -1.50 18.90
C ILE A 126 -2.82 -1.86 17.52
N THR A 127 -1.51 -1.92 17.37
CA THR A 127 -0.87 -2.33 16.11
C THR A 127 -1.28 -3.75 15.69
N GLU A 128 -1.44 -4.67 16.64
CA GLU A 128 -1.90 -6.03 16.34
C GLU A 128 -3.40 -6.08 15.98
N ALA A 129 -4.24 -5.27 16.63
CA ALA A 129 -5.65 -5.14 16.29
C ALA A 129 -5.84 -4.56 14.87
N ASP A 130 -5.06 -3.54 14.51
CA ASP A 130 -5.13 -2.90 13.18
C ASP A 130 -4.65 -3.83 12.06
N LYS A 131 -3.78 -4.79 12.35
CA LYS A 131 -3.33 -5.81 11.38
C LYS A 131 -4.31 -6.96 11.20
N ALA A 132 -5.28 -7.12 12.10
CA ALA A 132 -6.23 -8.23 12.07
C ALA A 132 -7.39 -8.00 11.09
N TYR A 133 -7.52 -6.79 10.55
CA TYR A 133 -8.47 -6.39 9.50
C TYR A 133 -7.75 -6.25 8.16
#